data_AF-A0A4S4DXT2-F1
#
_entry.id   AF-A0A4S4DXT2-F1
#
_cell.length_a   1.000
_cell.length_b   1.000
_cell.length_c   1.000
_cell.angle_alpha   90.00
_cell.angle_beta   90.00
_cell.angle_gamma   90.00
#
_symmetry.space_group_name_H-M   'P 1'
#
loop_
_entity.id
_entity.type
_entity.pdbx_description
1 polymer ?
#
loop_
_entity_poly.entity_id
_entity_poly.type
_entity_poly.pdbx_seq_one_letter_code
_entity_poly.pdbx_strand_id
1 'polypeptide(L)'
;MVNAPILECLHVADSCLVLYCLKSLSSLVKASVCVEAPFPYAFSAITQVNQLYGLLKVISNVKHLHLKGSTMAALSFANDKNWPVFPNLTQLELGVCHNFCCESLFDLLNGAPNLCTMAFAKVPLHDGFAYSKQFNWFEPQEVSSCLRSWH
;
A
#
# COMPACT_ATOMS: atom_id res chain seq x y z
N MET A 1 -10.49 -18.38 9.13
CA MET A 1 -9.04 -18.51 8.87
C MET A 1 -8.87 -19.11 7.50
N VAL A 2 -8.15 -18.45 6.59
CA VAL A 2 -7.91 -18.94 5.23
C VAL A 2 -6.46 -19.42 5.17
N ASN A 3 -6.29 -20.72 4.94
CA ASN A 3 -4.99 -21.35 4.74
C ASN A 3 -4.89 -21.81 3.29
N ALA A 4 -4.11 -21.10 2.48
CA ALA A 4 -4.07 -21.29 1.03
C ALA A 4 -2.62 -21.30 0.52
N PRO A 5 -1.85 -22.38 0.78
CA PRO A 5 -0.42 -22.44 0.50
C PRO A 5 -0.07 -22.36 -0.99
N ILE A 6 -1.00 -22.69 -1.88
CA ILE A 6 -0.85 -22.63 -3.34
C ILE A 6 -1.46 -21.36 -3.96
N LEU A 7 -1.96 -20.43 -3.14
CA LEU A 7 -2.58 -19.21 -3.66
C LEU A 7 -1.52 -18.30 -4.27
N GLU A 8 -1.66 -18.00 -5.56
CA GLU A 8 -0.71 -17.15 -6.29
C GLU A 8 -1.16 -15.69 -6.41
N CYS A 9 -2.48 -15.45 -6.32
CA CYS A 9 -3.07 -14.13 -6.49
C CYS A 9 -4.07 -13.84 -5.36
N LEU A 10 -3.92 -12.69 -4.72
CA LEU A 10 -4.81 -12.21 -3.67
C LEU A 10 -5.35 -10.83 -4.05
N HIS A 11 -6.67 -10.69 -4.05
CA HIS A 11 -7.33 -9.39 -4.19
C HIS A 11 -8.20 -9.15 -2.96
N VAL A 12 -7.95 -8.03 -2.27
CA VAL A 12 -8.70 -7.60 -1.09
C VAL A 12 -9.31 -6.25 -1.40
N ALA A 13 -10.65 -6.18 -1.42
CA ALA A 13 -11.42 -4.95 -1.51
C ALA A 13 -12.42 -4.93 -0.36
N ASP A 14 -12.18 -4.09 0.65
CA ASP A 14 -12.94 -4.13 1.92
C ASP A 14 -12.95 -2.76 2.61
N SER A 15 -14.07 -2.41 3.25
CA SER A 15 -14.25 -1.19 4.04
C SER A 15 -13.90 -1.36 5.51
N CYS A 16 -13.85 -2.59 6.01
CA CYS A 16 -13.77 -2.89 7.44
C CYS A 16 -12.46 -3.53 7.88
N LEU A 17 -11.57 -3.88 6.93
CA LEU A 17 -10.30 -4.59 7.20
C LEU A 17 -10.51 -5.77 8.16
N VAL A 18 -11.66 -6.45 8.04
CA VAL A 18 -12.01 -7.55 8.95
C VAL A 18 -10.90 -8.56 8.86
N LEU A 19 -10.26 -8.80 10.00
CA LEU A 19 -9.07 -9.63 10.23
C LEU A 19 -9.07 -10.87 9.33
N TYR A 20 -8.55 -10.73 8.11
CA TYR A 20 -8.23 -11.88 7.30
C TYR A 20 -7.09 -12.57 8.03
N CYS A 21 -7.39 -13.61 8.81
CA CYS A 21 -6.39 -14.52 9.33
C CYS A 21 -5.88 -15.35 8.15
N LEU A 22 -5.10 -14.71 7.29
CA LEU A 22 -4.34 -15.32 6.21
C LEU A 22 -3.10 -15.93 6.84
N LYS A 23 -2.94 -17.23 6.65
CA LYS A 23 -1.72 -17.94 7.00
C LYS A 23 -1.20 -18.65 5.76
N SER A 24 0.12 -18.81 5.72
CA SER A 24 0.81 -19.61 4.69
C SER A 24 0.51 -19.12 3.28
N LEU A 25 0.93 -17.89 2.95
CA LEU A 25 0.89 -17.34 1.59
C LEU A 25 2.23 -17.53 0.85
N SER A 26 2.85 -18.70 1.01
CA SER A 26 4.20 -18.98 0.50
C SER A 26 4.29 -18.93 -1.02
N SER A 27 3.21 -19.27 -1.72
CA SER A 27 3.15 -19.23 -3.18
C SER A 27 2.61 -17.90 -3.74
N LEU A 28 2.33 -16.90 -2.88
CA LEU A 28 1.71 -15.67 -3.31
C LEU A 28 2.67 -14.83 -4.15
N VAL A 29 2.28 -14.58 -5.40
CA VAL A 29 3.07 -13.83 -6.38
C VAL A 29 2.52 -12.41 -6.54
N LYS A 30 1.19 -12.26 -6.51
CA LYS A 30 0.50 -10.99 -6.76
C LYS A 30 -0.47 -10.66 -5.63
N ALA A 31 -0.45 -9.41 -5.18
CA ALA A 31 -1.44 -8.89 -4.24
C ALA A 31 -1.99 -7.55 -4.69
N SER A 32 -3.30 -7.36 -4.52
CA SER A 32 -3.99 -6.09 -4.73
C SER A 32 -4.83 -5.77 -3.50
N VAL A 33 -4.62 -4.58 -2.92
CA VAL A 33 -5.26 -4.14 -1.68
C VAL A 33 -5.98 -2.81 -1.88
N CYS A 34 -7.29 -2.83 -1.65
CA CYS A 34 -8.20 -1.72 -1.77
C CYS A 34 -8.99 -1.56 -0.47
N VAL A 35 -8.67 -0.52 0.31
CA VAL A 35 -9.43 -0.16 1.50
C VAL A 35 -10.47 0.89 1.13
N GLU A 36 -11.74 0.52 1.11
CA GLU A 36 -12.87 1.40 0.76
C GLU A 36 -13.51 1.96 2.04
N ALA A 37 -12.80 2.81 2.77
CA ALA A 37 -13.37 3.43 3.97
C ALA A 37 -13.69 4.92 3.74
N PRO A 38 -14.85 5.42 4.20
CA PRO A 38 -15.16 6.83 4.24
C PRO A 38 -14.40 7.48 5.41
N PHE A 39 -13.16 7.91 5.17
CA PHE A 39 -12.37 8.60 6.21
C PHE A 39 -12.79 10.07 6.32
N PRO A 40 -13.61 10.41 7.33
CA PRO A 40 -13.17 11.44 8.28
C PRO A 40 -13.47 11.14 9.78
N TYR A 41 -13.94 9.95 10.19
CA TYR A 41 -14.29 9.70 11.60
C TYR A 41 -13.19 8.99 12.40
N ALA A 42 -12.55 9.76 13.28
CA ALA A 42 -11.19 9.60 13.79
C ALA A 42 -10.95 8.61 14.96
N PHE A 43 -11.88 7.73 15.32
CA PHE A 43 -11.68 6.81 16.47
C PHE A 43 -11.47 5.33 16.09
N SER A 44 -12.00 4.85 14.97
CA SER A 44 -11.73 3.49 14.45
C SER A 44 -10.50 3.42 13.53
N ALA A 45 -9.94 4.57 13.16
CA ALA A 45 -8.87 4.68 12.17
C ALA A 45 -7.57 4.00 12.61
N ILE A 46 -7.16 4.12 13.88
CA ILE A 46 -5.86 3.58 14.33
C ILE A 46 -5.84 2.04 14.30
N THR A 47 -6.88 1.38 14.79
CA THR A 47 -6.97 -0.09 14.76
C THR A 47 -7.00 -0.61 13.32
N GLN A 48 -7.74 0.06 12.44
CA GLN A 48 -7.81 -0.27 11.02
C GLN A 48 -6.45 -0.09 10.33
N VAL A 49 -5.74 1.00 10.61
CA VAL A 49 -4.40 1.24 10.05
C VAL A 49 -3.42 0.18 10.53
N ASN A 50 -3.41 -0.19 11.80
CA ASN A 50 -2.56 -1.27 12.32
C ASN A 50 -2.86 -2.63 11.66
N GLN A 51 -4.14 -2.92 11.39
CA GLN A 51 -4.56 -4.11 10.66
C GLN A 51 -4.07 -4.10 9.21
N LEU A 52 -4.09 -2.93 8.56
CA LEU A 52 -3.55 -2.76 7.21
C LEU A 52 -2.05 -3.06 7.18
N TYR A 53 -1.26 -2.56 8.14
CA TYR A 53 0.16 -2.95 8.27
C TYR A 53 0.34 -4.44 8.52
N GLY A 54 -0.53 -5.05 9.33
CA GLY A 54 -0.56 -6.50 9.52
C GLY A 54 -0.77 -7.27 8.22
N LEU A 55 -1.72 -6.83 7.38
CA LEU A 55 -1.96 -7.41 6.07
C LEU A 55 -0.74 -7.26 5.16
N LEU A 56 -0.15 -6.05 5.09
CA LEU A 56 1.06 -5.79 4.30
C LEU A 56 2.24 -6.69 4.70
N LYS A 57 2.41 -6.95 6.01
CA LYS A 57 3.43 -7.87 6.54
C LYS A 57 3.21 -9.31 6.07
N VAL A 58 1.96 -9.74 5.96
CA VAL A 58 1.62 -11.11 5.54
C VAL A 58 1.86 -11.32 4.04
N ILE A 59 1.67 -10.27 3.23
CA ILE A 59 1.87 -10.32 1.77
C ILE A 59 3.26 -9.83 1.32
N SER A 60 4.21 -9.64 2.23
CA SER A 60 5.47 -8.96 1.93
C SER A 60 6.37 -9.68 0.91
N ASN A 61 6.19 -10.98 0.71
CA ASN A 61 6.98 -11.79 -0.21
C ASN A 61 6.52 -11.76 -1.67
N VAL A 62 5.50 -10.96 -2.01
CA VAL A 62 4.97 -10.85 -3.39
C VAL A 62 5.95 -10.22 -4.35
N LYS A 63 5.81 -10.54 -5.65
CA LYS A 63 6.55 -9.90 -6.74
C LYS A 63 5.82 -8.68 -7.31
N HIS A 64 4.49 -8.68 -7.24
CA HIS A 64 3.63 -7.62 -7.74
C HIS A 64 2.69 -7.15 -6.64
N LEU A 65 2.71 -5.84 -6.35
CA LEU A 65 1.83 -5.22 -5.38
C LEU A 65 1.05 -4.08 -6.04
N HIS A 66 -0.27 -4.09 -5.88
CA HIS A 66 -1.13 -2.96 -6.23
C HIS A 66 -1.82 -2.41 -4.99
N LEU A 67 -1.60 -1.13 -4.68
CA LEU A 67 -2.29 -0.42 -3.61
C LEU A 67 -3.17 0.68 -4.20
N LYS A 68 -4.48 0.66 -3.94
CA LYS A 68 -5.35 1.78 -4.33
C LYS A 68 -5.00 3.06 -3.57
N GLY A 69 -5.39 4.21 -4.12
CA GLY A 69 -5.13 5.52 -3.50
C GLY A 69 -5.75 5.69 -2.12
N SER A 70 -6.95 5.16 -1.88
CA SER A 70 -7.57 5.16 -0.55
C SER A 70 -6.77 4.36 0.48
N THR A 71 -6.16 3.24 0.06
CA THR A 71 -5.23 2.45 0.87
C THR A 71 -3.98 3.27 1.22
N MET A 72 -3.39 3.97 0.25
CA MET A 72 -2.22 4.84 0.47
C MET A 72 -2.54 6.01 1.40
N ALA A 73 -3.72 6.61 1.27
CA ALA A 73 -4.18 7.66 2.18
C ALA A 73 -4.36 7.12 3.61
N ALA A 74 -4.95 5.94 3.79
CA ALA A 74 -5.10 5.31 5.10
C ALA A 74 -3.75 5.09 5.79
N LEU A 75 -2.73 4.64 5.06
CA LEU A 75 -1.38 4.40 5.58
C LEU A 75 -0.68 5.68 6.09
N SER A 76 -1.12 6.86 5.66
CA SER A 76 -0.55 8.13 6.11
C SER A 76 -0.96 8.54 7.54
N PHE A 77 -2.03 7.95 8.08
CA PHE A 77 -2.55 8.28 9.41
C PHE A 77 -1.92 7.46 10.55
N ALA A 78 -0.92 6.63 10.23
CA ALA A 78 -0.26 5.78 11.22
C ALA A 78 0.72 6.58 12.08
N ASN A 79 0.57 6.49 13.41
CA ASN A 79 1.54 7.09 14.34
C ASN A 79 2.84 6.27 14.45
N ASP A 80 2.77 4.95 14.25
CA ASP A 80 3.93 4.04 14.30
C ASP A 80 4.05 3.29 12.96
N LYS A 81 4.92 3.80 12.10
CA LYS A 81 5.07 3.35 10.71
C LYS A 81 5.99 2.13 10.64
N ASN A 82 5.51 0.99 11.16
CA ASN A 82 6.20 -0.30 11.07
C ASN A 82 6.03 -0.94 9.68
N TRP A 83 6.58 -0.29 8.65
CA TRP A 83 6.51 -0.77 7.27
C TRP A 83 7.23 -2.12 7.11
N PRO A 84 6.60 -3.10 6.43
CA PRO A 84 7.29 -4.33 6.08
C PRO A 84 8.34 -4.09 5.00
N VAL A 85 9.38 -4.92 5.03
CA VAL A 85 10.30 -5.08 3.91
C VAL A 85 9.67 -6.02 2.89
N PHE A 86 9.71 -5.64 1.63
CA PHE A 86 9.24 -6.39 0.47
C PHE A 86 10.42 -6.92 -0.35
N PRO A 87 11.07 -8.02 0.08
CA PRO A 87 12.33 -8.48 -0.50
C PRO A 87 12.20 -8.94 -1.96
N ASN A 88 11.02 -9.39 -2.39
CA ASN A 88 10.81 -9.95 -3.74
C ASN A 88 10.04 -8.99 -4.66
N LEU A 89 9.66 -7.81 -4.17
CA LEU A 89 8.81 -6.89 -4.93
C LEU A 89 9.61 -6.28 -6.07
N THR A 90 9.15 -6.54 -7.30
CA THR A 90 9.74 -6.03 -8.53
C THR A 90 8.82 -5.06 -9.26
N GLN A 91 7.50 -5.17 -9.03
CA GLN A 91 6.50 -4.31 -9.64
C GLN A 91 5.54 -3.74 -8.60
N LEU A 92 5.47 -2.42 -8.55
CA LEU A 92 4.58 -1.67 -7.67
C LEU A 92 3.62 -0.81 -8.51
N GLU A 93 2.32 -0.98 -8.29
CA GLU A 93 1.29 -0.13 -8.86
C GLU A 93 0.58 0.63 -7.74
N LEU A 94 0.48 1.95 -7.88
CA LEU A 94 -0.13 2.82 -6.88
C LEU A 94 -1.27 3.60 -7.52
N GLY A 95 -2.47 3.46 -6.95
CA GLY A 95 -3.57 4.38 -7.24
C GLY A 95 -3.26 5.75 -6.65
N VAL A 96 -3.38 6.81 -7.46
CA VAL A 96 -3.18 8.19 -6.98
C VAL A 96 -4.53 8.78 -6.59
N CYS A 97 -4.67 9.21 -5.34
CA CYS A 97 -5.82 9.98 -4.87
C CYS A 97 -5.39 11.32 -4.26
N HIS A 98 -6.34 12.20 -3.99
CA HIS A 98 -6.09 13.55 -3.44
C HIS A 98 -5.35 13.55 -2.10
N ASN A 99 -5.46 12.48 -1.30
CA ASN A 99 -4.78 12.30 -0.02
C ASN A 99 -3.52 11.43 -0.14
N PHE A 100 -2.93 11.32 -1.34
CA PHE A 100 -1.68 10.59 -1.51
C PHE A 100 -0.57 11.26 -0.69
N CYS A 101 -0.08 10.56 0.33
CA CYS A 101 0.99 11.04 1.18
C CYS A 101 2.34 10.57 0.66
N CYS A 102 3.22 11.52 0.34
CA CYS A 102 4.57 11.23 -0.16
C CYS A 102 5.42 10.51 0.90
N GLU A 103 5.22 10.74 2.19
CA GLU A 103 5.98 10.04 3.24
C GLU A 103 5.74 8.53 3.22
N SER A 104 4.47 8.11 3.15
CA SER A 104 4.10 6.70 3.06
C SER A 104 4.64 6.04 1.78
N LEU A 105 4.79 6.81 0.70
CA LEU A 105 5.46 6.33 -0.50
C LEU A 105 6.96 6.09 -0.27
N PHE A 106 7.66 7.02 0.37
CA PHE A 106 9.10 6.86 0.65
C PHE A 106 9.36 5.68 1.60
N ASP A 107 8.53 5.50 2.62
CA ASP A 107 8.66 4.35 3.51
C ASP A 107 8.47 3.02 2.76
N LEU A 108 7.49 2.95 1.87
CA LEU A 108 7.25 1.78 1.01
C LEU A 108 8.44 1.52 0.08
N LEU A 109 9.01 2.57 -0.51
CA LEU A 109 10.18 2.48 -1.39
C LEU A 109 11.42 1.99 -0.67
N ASN A 110 11.67 2.50 0.54
CA ASN A 110 12.75 2.04 1.41
C ASN A 110 12.58 0.57 1.79
N GLY A 111 11.34 0.09 1.92
CA GLY A 111 11.02 -1.31 2.14
C GLY A 111 11.18 -2.20 0.91
N ALA A 112 11.36 -1.67 -0.30
CA ALA A 112 11.32 -2.44 -1.56
C ALA A 112 12.67 -2.40 -2.32
N PRO A 113 13.73 -3.07 -1.82
CA PRO A 113 15.09 -2.93 -2.35
C PRO A 113 15.27 -3.43 -3.79
N ASN A 114 14.41 -4.34 -4.25
CA ASN A 114 14.49 -4.97 -5.58
C ASN A 114 13.44 -4.42 -6.56
N LEU A 115 12.82 -3.28 -6.24
CA LEU A 115 11.79 -2.70 -7.09
C LEU A 115 12.37 -2.28 -8.45
N CYS A 116 11.82 -2.82 -9.54
CA CYS A 116 12.27 -2.53 -10.90
C CYS A 116 11.29 -1.62 -11.65
N THR A 117 10.00 -1.72 -11.35
CA THR A 117 8.94 -1.01 -12.06
C THR A 117 7.98 -0.39 -11.07
N MET A 118 7.71 0.91 -11.24
CA MET A 118 6.66 1.63 -10.53
C MET A 118 5.69 2.24 -11.54
N ALA A 119 4.40 2.05 -11.30
CA ALA A 119 3.33 2.65 -12.09
C ALA A 119 2.36 3.41 -11.19
N PHE A 120 1.89 4.57 -11.69
CA PHE A 120 0.83 5.33 -11.06
C PHE A 120 -0.46 5.14 -11.85
N ALA A 121 -1.46 4.51 -11.21
CA ALA A 121 -2.77 4.31 -11.79
C ALA A 121 -3.65 5.54 -11.55
N LYS A 122 -4.16 6.10 -12.65
CA LYS A 122 -5.13 7.20 -12.62
C LYS A 122 -6.46 6.67 -12.07
N VAL A 123 -6.96 7.25 -10.99
CA VAL A 123 -8.30 6.94 -10.48
C VAL A 123 -9.34 7.66 -11.35
N PRO A 124 -10.39 6.96 -11.85
CA PRO A 124 -11.50 7.62 -12.52
C PRO A 124 -12.13 8.63 -11.55
N LEU A 125 -12.24 9.88 -11.98
CA LEU A 125 -12.91 10.92 -11.21
C LEU A 125 -14.40 10.54 -11.14
N HIS A 126 -14.85 10.01 -10.01
CA HIS A 126 -16.27 10.05 -9.68
C HIS A 126 -16.58 11.44 -9.11
N ASP A 127 -17.52 12.11 -9.77
CA ASP A 127 -17.95 13.48 -9.53
C ASP A 127 -18.13 13.84 -8.04
N GLY A 128 -17.59 14.99 -7.64
CA GLY A 128 -18.17 15.76 -6.54
C GLY A 128 -17.24 16.24 -5.41
N PHE A 129 -16.03 15.72 -5.25
CA PHE A 129 -15.14 16.21 -4.17
C PHE A 129 -14.23 17.32 -4.68
N ALA A 130 -14.53 18.54 -4.23
CA ALA A 130 -13.76 19.75 -4.52
C ALA A 130 -12.29 19.58 -4.11
N TYR A 131 -11.43 19.81 -5.09
CA TYR A 131 -9.99 19.66 -5.04
C TYR A 131 -9.35 20.67 -4.09
N SER A 132 -8.72 20.22 -2.99
CA SER A 132 -7.85 21.09 -2.19
C SER A 132 -6.76 20.32 -1.45
N LYS A 133 -5.68 19.99 -2.17
CA LYS A 133 -4.27 20.09 -1.74
C LYS A 133 -3.41 19.62 -2.91
N GLN A 134 -2.42 20.43 -3.28
CA GLN A 134 -1.46 20.08 -4.33
C GLN A 134 -0.68 18.82 -3.91
N PHE A 135 -0.33 17.98 -4.88
CA PHE A 135 0.61 16.88 -4.67
C PHE A 135 1.96 17.48 -4.28
N ASN A 136 2.24 17.52 -2.98
CA ASN A 136 3.50 18.06 -2.46
C ASN A 136 4.55 16.96 -2.54
N TRP A 137 5.12 16.76 -3.73
CA TRP A 137 6.32 15.93 -3.87
C TRP A 137 7.46 16.62 -3.14
N PHE A 138 7.95 15.98 -2.08
CA PHE A 138 9.20 16.37 -1.46
C PHE A 138 10.28 15.47 -2.06
N GLU A 139 11.28 16.08 -2.69
CA GLU A 139 12.45 15.32 -3.12
C GLU A 139 13.12 14.71 -1.88
N PRO A 140 13.30 13.38 -1.83
CA PRO A 140 13.87 12.73 -0.65
C PRO A 140 15.34 13.11 -0.49
N GLN A 141 15.77 13.37 0.74
CA GLN A 141 17.18 13.69 1.05
C GLN A 141 18.12 12.50 0.78
N GLU A 142 17.60 11.28 0.86
CA GLU A 142 18.29 10.05 0.47
C GLU A 142 17.46 9.27 -0.54
N VAL A 143 18.07 8.93 -1.67
CA VAL A 143 17.45 8.10 -2.70
C VAL A 143 17.43 6.64 -2.23
N SER A 144 16.23 6.06 -2.09
CA SER A 144 16.02 4.64 -1.78
C SER A 144 16.88 3.77 -2.70
N SER A 145 17.44 2.67 -2.19
CA SER A 145 18.39 1.83 -2.94
C SER A 145 17.83 1.36 -4.29
N CYS A 146 16.52 1.08 -4.36
CA CYS A 146 15.84 0.67 -5.59
C CYS A 146 15.78 1.74 -6.68
N LEU A 147 15.88 3.02 -6.33
CA LEU A 147 15.89 4.13 -7.27
C LEU A 147 17.31 4.46 -7.77
N ARG A 148 18.36 3.95 -7.11
CA ARG A 148 19.75 4.21 -7.50
C ARG A 148 20.18 3.50 -8.78
N SER A 149 19.47 2.44 -9.18
CA SER A 149 19.73 1.67 -10.41
C SER A 149 19.07 2.27 -11.66
N TRP A 150 18.42 3.43 -11.55
CA TRP A 150 17.71 4.10 -12.65
C TRP A 150 18.56 5.16 -13.38
N HIS A 151 19.87 5.18 -13.14
CA HIS A 151 20.84 6.06 -13.79
C HIS A 151 21.51 5.43 -15.01
#